data_AF-A0A2P0A2S6-F1
#
_entry.id   AF-A0A2P0A2S6-F1
#
_cell.length_a   1.000
_cell.length_b   1.000
_cell.length_c   1.000
_cell.angle_alpha   90.00
_cell.angle_beta   90.00
_cell.angle_gamma   90.00
#
_symmetry.space_group_name_H-M   'P 1'
#
loop_
_entity.id
_entity.type
_entity.pdbx_description
1 polymer ?
#
loop_
_entity_poly.entity_id
_entity_poly.type
_entity_poly.pdbx_seq_one_letter_code
_entity_poly.pdbx_strand_id
1 'polypeptide(L)'
;MPRKIRKKITSLGLDTYTKMLKDADSENKDVAKRYEKYAEAQAWMIDNSLIMSAMSSGGTASVTKVTPFTRGYSLVGIKGDGNNYKYMKLQKDTVTTKQFEEAKSKWEQESKKAIEKAQKEAEKHVK
;
A
#
# COMPACT_ATOMS: atom_id res chain seq x y z
N MET A 1 -11.39 -16.47 20.80
CA MET A 1 -11.38 -16.99 19.41
C MET A 1 -12.10 -18.34 19.29
N PRO A 2 -12.90 -18.57 18.24
CA PRO A 2 -13.58 -19.84 17.96
C PRO A 2 -12.62 -21.02 17.71
N ARG A 3 -13.03 -22.24 18.07
CA ARG A 3 -12.19 -23.47 18.01
C ARG A 3 -11.76 -23.86 16.58
N LYS A 4 -12.59 -23.59 15.57
CA LYS A 4 -12.27 -23.84 14.15
C LYS A 4 -11.13 -22.95 13.63
N ILE A 5 -11.06 -21.69 14.07
CA ILE A 5 -10.03 -20.73 13.65
C ILE A 5 -8.67 -21.12 14.26
N ARG A 6 -8.65 -21.54 15.53
CA ARG A 6 -7.42 -22.02 16.18
C ARG A 6 -6.77 -23.21 15.47
N LYS A 7 -7.57 -24.20 15.03
CA LYS A 7 -7.05 -25.33 14.25
C LYS A 7 -6.41 -24.90 12.92
N LYS A 8 -7.01 -23.92 12.22
CA LYS A 8 -6.46 -23.37 10.97
C LYS A 8 -5.17 -22.58 11.19
N ILE A 9 -5.07 -21.81 12.27
CA ILE A 9 -3.85 -21.07 12.64
C ILE A 9 -2.69 -22.05 12.88
N THR A 10 -2.93 -23.10 13.66
CA THR A 10 -1.92 -24.14 13.92
C THR A 10 -1.54 -24.92 12.67
N SER A 11 -2.49 -25.28 11.80
CA SER A 11 -2.15 -25.98 10.54
C SER A 11 -1.31 -25.15 9.58
N LEU A 12 -1.38 -23.82 9.69
CA LEU A 12 -0.60 -22.87 8.88
C LEU A 12 0.71 -22.47 9.55
N GLY A 13 1.06 -23.02 10.72
CA GLY A 13 2.26 -22.67 11.49
C GLY A 13 2.27 -21.25 12.08
N LEU A 14 1.13 -20.54 12.02
CA LEU A 14 0.97 -19.16 12.48
C LEU A 14 0.82 -19.03 14.01
N ASP A 15 0.75 -20.16 14.70
CA ASP A 15 0.80 -20.24 16.16
C ASP A 15 2.16 -19.77 16.70
N THR A 16 3.25 -20.04 15.97
CA THR A 16 4.60 -19.52 16.28
C THR A 16 4.62 -18.00 16.29
N TYR A 17 4.14 -17.38 15.20
CA TYR A 17 4.01 -15.92 15.11
C TYR A 17 3.08 -15.35 16.18
N THR A 18 1.94 -16.00 16.44
CA THR A 18 1.00 -15.59 17.49
C THR A 18 1.65 -15.61 18.88
N LYS A 19 2.54 -16.56 19.15
CA LYS A 19 3.28 -16.64 20.40
C LYS A 19 4.31 -15.52 20.52
N MET A 20 5.05 -15.23 19.45
CA MET A 20 6.01 -14.12 19.39
C MET A 20 5.33 -12.77 19.68
N LEU A 21 4.17 -12.51 19.06
CA LEU A 21 3.40 -11.28 19.33
C LEU A 21 2.96 -11.17 20.79
N LYS A 22 2.46 -12.27 21.38
CA LYS A 22 2.06 -12.26 22.80
C LYS A 22 3.23 -12.02 23.74
N ASP A 23 4.40 -12.57 23.43
CA ASP A 23 5.61 -12.35 24.22
C ASP A 23 6.09 -10.89 24.13
N ALA A 24 6.02 -10.29 22.93
CA ALA A 24 6.24 -8.86 22.73
C ALA A 24 5.22 -8.00 23.51
N ASP A 25 3.92 -8.30 23.37
CA ASP A 25 2.83 -7.59 24.07
C ASP A 25 2.94 -7.68 25.60
N SER A 26 3.50 -8.78 26.11
CA SER A 26 3.69 -8.99 27.55
C SER A 26 4.83 -8.15 28.15
N GLU A 27 5.78 -7.71 27.33
CA GLU A 27 6.87 -6.84 27.75
C GLU A 27 6.36 -5.39 27.87
N ASN A 28 6.02 -4.98 29.09
CA ASN A 28 5.44 -3.66 29.39
C ASN A 28 6.39 -2.75 30.18
N LYS A 29 7.60 -3.22 30.51
CA LYS A 29 8.54 -2.49 31.37
C LYS A 29 9.69 -1.91 30.57
N ASP A 30 10.18 -2.65 29.58
CA ASP A 30 11.28 -2.23 28.72
C ASP A 30 10.81 -2.05 27.28
N VAL A 31 10.69 -0.80 26.86
CA VAL A 31 10.25 -0.44 25.52
C VAL A 31 11.24 -0.88 24.45
N ALA A 32 12.55 -0.81 24.71
CA ALA A 32 13.56 -1.22 23.74
C ALA A 32 13.47 -2.73 23.49
N LYS A 33 13.40 -3.51 24.58
CA LYS A 33 13.22 -4.96 24.51
C LYS A 33 11.90 -5.37 23.86
N ARG A 34 10.81 -4.63 24.10
CA ARG A 34 9.54 -4.84 23.42
C ARG A 34 9.69 -4.68 21.90
N TYR A 35 10.40 -3.64 21.45
CA TYR A 35 10.63 -3.42 20.03
C TYR A 35 11.52 -4.49 19.40
N GLU A 36 12.55 -4.98 20.08
CA GLU A 36 13.36 -6.11 19.62
C GLU A 36 12.49 -7.35 19.37
N LYS A 37 11.60 -7.69 20.32
CA LYS A 37 10.67 -8.83 20.16
C LYS A 37 9.72 -8.68 18.97
N TYR A 38 9.22 -7.47 18.69
CA TYR A 38 8.42 -7.24 17.48
C TYR A 38 9.25 -7.33 16.20
N ALA A 39 10.50 -6.88 16.22
CA ALA A 39 11.40 -7.01 15.09
C ALA A 39 11.67 -8.49 14.77
N GLU A 40 11.88 -9.33 15.78
CA GLU A 40 11.99 -10.79 15.62
C GLU A 40 10.73 -11.40 15.00
N ALA A 41 9.54 -10.99 15.47
CA ALA A 41 8.27 -11.47 14.91
C ALA A 41 8.10 -11.06 13.43
N GLN A 42 8.52 -9.84 13.08
CA GLN A 42 8.48 -9.34 11.70
C GLN A 42 9.49 -10.08 10.81
N ALA A 43 10.71 -10.33 11.30
CA ALA A 43 11.72 -11.10 10.59
C ALA A 43 11.23 -12.51 10.28
N TRP A 44 10.59 -13.18 11.24
CA TRP A 44 9.99 -14.50 11.03
C TRP A 44 8.99 -14.52 9.87
N MET A 45 8.16 -13.48 9.71
CA MET A 45 7.21 -13.41 8.57
C MET A 45 7.94 -13.29 7.23
N ILE A 46 9.05 -12.55 7.18
CA ILE A 46 9.88 -12.37 5.98
C ILE A 46 10.61 -13.68 5.65
N ASP A 47 11.24 -14.31 6.65
CA ASP A 47 11.97 -15.58 6.51
C ASP A 47 11.05 -16.71 6.03
N ASN A 48 9.78 -16.70 6.45
CA ASN A 48 8.77 -17.65 5.99
C ASN A 48 8.06 -17.21 4.70
N SER A 49 8.54 -16.16 4.03
CA SER A 49 8.01 -15.63 2.76
C SER A 49 6.51 -15.29 2.79
N LEU A 50 5.97 -14.96 3.97
CA LEU A 50 4.57 -14.57 4.13
C LEU A 50 4.33 -13.12 3.68
N ILE A 51 5.36 -12.29 3.80
CA ILE A 51 5.38 -10.92 3.30
C ILE A 51 6.70 -10.66 2.59
N MET A 52 6.64 -9.85 1.53
CA MET A 52 7.82 -9.29 0.89
C MET A 52 7.69 -7.78 0.97
N SER A 53 8.69 -7.13 1.58
CA SER A 53 8.75 -5.68 1.66
C SER A 53 9.00 -5.13 0.26
N ALA A 54 7.95 -4.67 -0.42
CA ALA A 54 8.05 -4.15 -1.78
C ALA A 54 8.60 -2.72 -1.82
N MET A 55 8.12 -1.85 -0.92
CA MET A 55 8.48 -0.43 -0.88
C MET A 55 8.39 0.10 0.55
N SER A 56 9.34 0.96 0.94
CA SER A 56 9.22 1.84 2.10
C SER A 56 9.00 3.26 1.59
N SER A 57 7.78 3.76 1.72
CA SER A 57 7.46 5.12 1.27
C SER A 57 7.79 6.11 2.38
N GLY A 58 8.73 7.03 2.11
CA GLY A 58 8.96 8.20 2.94
C GLY A 58 7.89 9.28 2.73
N GLY A 59 7.88 10.29 3.62
CA GLY A 59 7.03 11.48 3.48
C GLY A 59 7.83 12.71 3.07
N THR A 60 8.17 12.83 1.78
CA THR A 60 8.79 14.07 1.28
C THR A 60 7.69 15.08 0.96
N ALA A 61 7.70 16.23 1.62
CA ALA A 61 6.80 17.33 1.29
C ALA A 61 7.06 17.79 -0.15
N SER A 62 5.99 17.98 -0.92
CA SER A 62 6.07 18.52 -2.28
C SER A 62 5.10 19.68 -2.45
N VAL A 63 5.52 20.68 -3.23
CA VAL A 63 4.71 21.84 -3.59
C VAL A 63 4.55 21.84 -5.10
N THR A 64 3.33 21.94 -5.59
CA THR A 64 3.06 21.90 -7.03
C THR A 64 1.91 22.81 -7.44
N LYS A 65 2.00 23.32 -8.67
CA LYS A 65 0.91 24.00 -9.40
C LYS A 65 0.31 23.11 -10.49
N VAL A 66 0.75 21.86 -10.59
CA VAL A 66 0.17 20.89 -11.51
C VAL A 66 -1.14 20.40 -10.91
N THR A 67 -2.23 20.49 -11.66
CA THR A 67 -3.52 19.95 -11.26
C THR A 67 -3.37 18.44 -11.02
N PRO A 68 -3.76 17.92 -9.83
CA PRO A 68 -3.56 16.53 -9.47
C PRO A 68 -4.15 15.55 -10.48
N PHE A 69 -3.48 14.41 -10.70
CA PHE A 69 -3.92 13.30 -11.57
C PHE A 69 -4.11 13.65 -13.06
N THR A 70 -3.59 14.80 -13.53
CA THR A 70 -3.66 15.17 -14.96
C THR A 70 -2.47 14.70 -15.78
N ARG A 71 -1.29 14.56 -15.15
CA ARG A 71 -0.08 14.10 -15.82
C ARG A 71 -0.19 12.62 -16.22
N GLY A 72 0.34 12.28 -17.39
CA GLY A 72 0.54 10.88 -17.78
C GLY A 72 1.50 10.16 -16.81
N TYR A 73 1.13 8.95 -16.40
CA TYR A 73 1.96 8.08 -15.56
C TYR A 73 2.22 6.75 -16.26
N SER A 74 3.43 6.22 -16.11
CA SER A 74 3.78 4.87 -16.55
C SER A 74 4.84 4.27 -15.63
N LEU A 75 4.71 2.99 -15.32
CA LEU A 75 5.69 2.24 -14.52
C LEU A 75 6.96 1.90 -15.31
N VAL A 76 6.93 1.98 -16.65
CA VAL A 76 8.04 1.55 -17.52
C VAL A 76 8.37 2.59 -18.58
N GLY A 77 9.66 2.73 -18.86
CA GLY A 77 10.20 3.65 -19.87
C GLY A 77 10.13 5.14 -19.48
N ILE A 78 10.53 6.01 -20.41
CA ILE A 78 10.64 7.47 -20.19
C ILE A 78 9.30 8.20 -20.04
N LYS A 79 8.17 7.50 -20.18
CA LYS A 79 6.83 8.13 -20.13
C LYS A 79 6.35 8.42 -18.70
N GLY A 80 6.98 7.83 -17.68
CA GLY A 80 6.71 8.11 -16.27
C GLY A 80 7.70 9.09 -15.64
N ASP A 81 8.68 9.59 -16.40
CA ASP A 81 9.74 10.44 -15.86
C ASP A 81 9.28 11.89 -15.60
N GLY A 82 10.11 12.61 -14.85
CA GLY A 82 9.92 14.02 -14.50
C GLY A 82 9.94 14.99 -15.69
N ASN A 83 10.41 14.56 -16.86
CA ASN A 83 10.57 15.38 -18.06
C ASN A 83 9.40 15.21 -19.05
N ASN A 84 8.45 14.31 -18.78
CA ASN A 84 7.25 14.15 -19.59
C ASN A 84 6.14 15.12 -19.16
N TYR A 85 5.78 16.06 -20.03
CA TYR A 85 4.75 17.07 -19.79
C TYR A 85 3.38 16.74 -20.38
N LYS A 86 3.20 15.52 -20.91
CA LYS A 86 1.96 15.15 -21.60
C LYS A 86 0.78 15.14 -20.62
N TYR A 87 -0.32 15.76 -21.05
CA TYR A 87 -1.57 15.95 -20.30
C TYR A 87 -1.47 16.79 -19.02
N MET A 88 -0.27 17.31 -18.70
CA MET A 88 -0.05 18.14 -17.53
C MET A 88 -0.84 19.45 -17.64
N LYS A 89 -1.75 19.69 -16.70
CA LYS A 89 -2.48 20.95 -16.58
C LYS A 89 -1.93 21.76 -15.43
N LEU A 90 -1.73 23.06 -15.64
CA LEU A 90 -1.27 23.99 -14.61
C LEU A 90 -2.45 24.81 -14.10
N GLN A 91 -2.44 25.07 -12.79
CA GLN A 91 -3.33 26.03 -12.13
C GLN A 91 -2.54 27.24 -11.65
N LYS A 92 -3.25 28.36 -11.45
CA LYS A 92 -2.64 29.64 -11.05
C LYS A 92 -1.99 29.54 -9.67
N ASP A 93 -2.74 28.98 -8.73
CA ASP A 93 -2.36 28.87 -7.32
C ASP A 93 -1.83 27.47 -6.98
N THR A 94 -1.04 27.37 -5.93
CA THR A 94 -0.52 26.10 -5.43
C THR A 94 -1.66 25.16 -5.04
N VAL A 95 -1.50 23.87 -5.32
CA VAL A 95 -2.46 22.85 -4.92
C VAL A 95 -2.59 22.81 -3.40
N THR A 96 -3.81 22.92 -2.90
CA THR A 96 -4.13 22.75 -1.48
C THR A 96 -4.45 21.29 -1.16
N THR A 97 -4.33 20.91 0.11
CA THR A 97 -4.68 19.55 0.58
C THR A 97 -6.10 19.16 0.20
N LYS A 98 -7.07 20.07 0.37
CA LYS A 98 -8.48 19.83 0.00
C LYS A 98 -8.63 19.54 -1.51
N GLN A 99 -7.99 20.34 -2.36
CA GLN A 99 -8.02 20.12 -3.81
C GLN A 99 -7.39 18.77 -4.20
N PHE A 100 -6.31 18.38 -3.53
CA PHE A 100 -5.68 17.09 -3.76
C PHE A 100 -6.57 15.92 -3.35
N GLU A 101 -7.17 15.98 -2.16
CA GLU A 101 -8.07 14.94 -1.64
C GLU A 101 -9.33 14.77 -2.51
N GLU A 102 -9.95 15.88 -2.93
CA GLU A 102 -11.09 15.85 -3.84
C GLU A 102 -10.73 15.25 -5.20
N ALA A 103 -9.60 15.66 -5.77
CA ALA A 103 -9.12 15.12 -7.04
C ALA A 103 -8.75 13.64 -6.92
N LYS A 104 -8.17 13.22 -5.78
CA LYS A 104 -7.83 11.82 -5.49
C LYS A 104 -9.08 10.95 -5.43
N SER A 105 -10.08 11.38 -4.68
CA SER A 105 -11.33 10.62 -4.57
C SER A 105 -12.03 10.47 -5.92
N LYS A 106 -12.09 11.54 -6.74
CA LYS A 106 -12.61 11.47 -8.11
C LYS A 106 -11.80 10.49 -8.97
N TRP A 107 -10.48 10.60 -8.94
CA TRP A 107 -9.58 9.73 -9.71
C TRP A 107 -9.71 8.26 -9.30
N GLU A 108 -9.82 7.95 -8.01
CA GLU A 108 -10.01 6.58 -7.52
C GLU A 108 -11.36 5.99 -7.98
N GLN A 109 -12.43 6.78 -7.94
CA GLN A 109 -13.75 6.36 -8.42
C GLN A 109 -13.76 6.11 -9.94
N GLU A 110 -13.17 7.02 -10.72
CA GLU A 110 -13.04 6.86 -12.17
C GLU A 110 -12.15 5.67 -12.54
N SER A 111 -11.02 5.50 -11.84
CA SER A 111 -10.11 4.39 -12.04
C SER A 111 -10.78 3.05 -11.73
N LYS A 112 -11.55 2.96 -10.64
CA LYS A 112 -12.31 1.75 -10.29
C LYS A 112 -13.33 1.41 -11.38
N LYS A 113 -14.10 2.40 -11.86
CA LYS A 113 -15.05 2.20 -12.96
C LYS A 113 -14.36 1.75 -14.26
N ALA A 114 -13.21 2.32 -14.57
CA ALA A 114 -12.41 1.95 -15.74
C ALA A 114 -11.89 0.51 -15.63
N ILE A 115 -11.40 0.11 -14.45
CA ILE A 115 -10.94 -1.27 -14.17
C ILE A 115 -12.10 -2.26 -14.29
N GLU A 116 -13.25 -1.98 -13.68
CA GLU A 116 -14.44 -2.85 -13.78
C GLU A 116 -14.90 -3.01 -15.25
N LYS A 117 -14.86 -1.93 -16.04
CA LYS A 117 -15.16 -2.00 -17.48
C LYS A 117 -14.15 -2.87 -18.22
N ALA A 118 -12.85 -2.65 -17.99
CA ALA A 118 -11.79 -3.41 -18.63
C ALA A 118 -11.85 -4.91 -18.27
N GLN A 119 -12.18 -5.24 -17.02
CA GLN A 119 -12.39 -6.63 -16.58
C GLN A 119 -13.57 -7.29 -17.31
N LYS A 120 -14.72 -6.60 -17.40
CA LYS A 120 -15.89 -7.10 -18.15
C LYS A 120 -15.62 -7.26 -19.65
N GLU A 121 -14.81 -6.39 -20.24
CA GLU A 121 -14.40 -6.52 -21.64
C GLU A 121 -13.42 -7.69 -21.81
N ALA A 122 -12.44 -7.84 -20.93
CA ALA A 122 -11.51 -8.96 -20.93
C ALA A 122 -12.24 -10.31 -20.80
N GLU A 123 -13.22 -10.44 -19.91
CA GLU A 123 -14.04 -11.65 -19.77
C GLU A 123 -14.82 -12.00 -21.05
N LYS A 124 -15.23 -11.01 -21.85
CA LYS A 124 -15.88 -11.25 -23.14
C LYS A 124 -14.90 -11.67 -24.24
N HIS A 125 -13.61 -11.38 -24.07
CA HIS A 125 -12.56 -11.68 -25.03
C HIS A 125 -11.80 -12.97 -24.73
N VAL A 126 -11.89 -13.50 -23.51
CA VAL A 126 -11.42 -14.86 -23.17
C VAL A 126 -12.51 -15.86 -23.56
N LYS A 127 -12.37 -16.44 -24.76
CA LYS A 127 -13.01 -17.69 -25.17
C LYS A 127 -12.01 -18.83 -25.09
#